data_AF-J9E716-F1
#
_entry.id   AF-J9E716-F1
#
_cell.length_a   1.000
_cell.length_b   1.000
_cell.length_c   1.000
_cell.angle_alpha   90.00
_cell.angle_beta   90.00
_cell.angle_gamma   90.00
#
_symmetry.space_group_name_H-M   'P 1'
#
loop_
_entity.id
_entity.type
_entity.pdbx_description
1 polymer ?
#
loop_
_entity_poly.entity_id
_entity_poly.type
_entity_poly.pdbx_seq_one_letter_code
_entity_poly.pdbx_strand_id
1 'polypeptide(L)'
;MDFSPNSPLANRITNSNNHSEIEKRRRERMNELMGQLAALIPSTFCRKLDKLSLLRLALDHISTMRTSNDKEMNCDCCTKHVTISDLLTLLKNNVEHFMAVVDVSSGKILYASDEIRKFLGEDVLARYY
;
A
#
# COMPACT_ATOMS: atom_id res chain seq x y z
N MET A 1 19.98 39.99 35.66
CA MET A 1 21.20 39.69 34.88
C MET A 1 20.75 39.65 33.42
N ASP A 2 20.67 40.81 32.79
CA ASP A 2 20.19 40.94 31.42
C ASP A 2 21.30 40.50 30.45
N PHE A 3 21.06 39.39 29.75
CA PHE A 3 21.94 38.96 28.68
C PHE A 3 21.77 39.92 27.51
N SER A 4 22.82 40.70 27.23
CA SER A 4 22.88 41.56 26.04
C SER A 4 22.58 40.72 24.78
N PRO A 5 21.64 41.15 23.92
CA PRO A 5 21.04 40.31 22.86
C PRO A 5 22.01 39.87 21.75
N ASN A 6 23.28 40.31 21.78
CA ASN A 6 24.30 40.01 20.77
C ASN A 6 25.59 39.42 21.35
N SER A 7 25.55 38.79 22.54
CA SER A 7 26.76 38.13 23.07
C SER A 7 27.14 36.88 22.24
N PRO A 8 28.45 36.61 22.03
CA PRO A 8 28.92 35.42 21.29
C PRO A 8 28.39 34.10 21.86
N LEU A 9 28.17 34.06 23.18
CA LEU A 9 27.60 32.90 23.87
C LEU A 9 26.11 32.74 23.59
N ALA A 10 25.33 33.83 23.56
CA ALA A 10 23.93 33.79 23.15
C ALA A 10 23.77 33.29 21.71
N ASN A 11 24.61 33.77 20.79
CA ASN A 11 24.63 33.30 19.39
C ASN A 11 25.02 31.82 19.24
N ARG A 12 25.90 31.31 20.11
CA ARG A 12 26.27 29.89 20.10
C ARG A 12 25.14 29.00 20.59
N ILE A 13 24.44 29.44 21.64
CA ILE A 13 23.28 28.72 22.19
C ILE A 13 22.12 28.74 21.19
N THR A 14 21.83 29.87 20.55
CA THR A 14 20.76 29.95 19.53
C THR A 14 21.10 29.10 18.31
N ASN A 15 22.34 29.10 17.83
CA ASN A 15 22.76 28.24 16.72
C ASN A 15 22.70 26.75 17.08
N SER A 16 23.13 26.37 18.28
CA SER A 16 22.99 24.99 18.78
C SER A 16 21.51 24.57 18.88
N ASN A 17 20.65 25.46 19.37
CA ASN A 17 19.21 25.20 19.47
C ASN A 17 18.57 25.07 18.08
N ASN A 18 18.92 25.94 17.14
CA ASN A 18 18.47 25.86 15.75
C ASN A 18 18.89 24.54 15.10
N HIS A 19 20.14 24.10 15.32
CA HIS A 19 20.64 22.83 14.83
C HIS A 19 19.87 21.64 15.44
N SER A 20 19.60 21.68 16.75
CA SER A 20 18.81 20.63 17.42
C SER A 20 17.36 20.56 16.93
N GLU A 21 16.75 21.70 16.62
CA GLU A 21 15.37 21.78 16.11
C GLU A 21 15.27 21.26 14.67
N ILE A 22 16.25 21.58 13.82
CA ILE A 22 16.33 21.02 12.45
C ILE A 22 16.44 19.50 12.51
N GLU A 23 17.31 18.99 13.38
CA GLU A 23 17.51 17.54 13.53
C GLU A 23 16.28 16.86 14.15
N LYS A 24 15.59 17.51 15.09
CA LYS A 24 14.31 17.03 15.63
C LYS A 24 13.27 16.86 14.52
N ARG A 25 13.08 17.89 13.66
CA ARG A 25 12.15 17.79 12.51
C ARG A 25 12.54 16.67 11.54
N ARG A 26 13.84 16.44 11.33
CA ARG A 26 14.31 15.31 10.49
C ARG A 26 13.91 13.95 11.09
N ARG A 27 14.02 13.78 12.41
CA ARG A 27 13.59 12.56 13.11
C ARG A 27 12.08 12.38 13.08
N GLU A 28 11.32 13.45 13.26
CA GLU A 28 9.85 13.44 13.17
C GLU A 28 9.41 13.03 11.76
N ARG A 29 9.99 13.63 10.72
CA ARG A 29 9.72 13.27 9.32
C ARG A 29 10.05 11.81 9.01
N MET A 30 11.18 11.30 9.53
CA MET A 30 11.49 9.88 9.39
C MET A 30 10.42 9.01 10.06
N ASN A 31 9.96 9.36 11.26
CA ASN A 31 8.92 8.59 11.95
C ASN A 31 7.59 8.60 11.18
N GLU A 32 7.23 9.75 10.58
CA GLU A 32 6.06 9.87 9.72
C GLU A 32 6.17 8.95 8.50
N LEU A 33 7.30 8.98 7.79
CA LEU A 33 7.55 8.11 6.64
C LEU A 33 7.51 6.62 7.01
N MET A 34 8.01 6.26 8.20
CA MET A 34 7.89 4.88 8.70
C MET A 34 6.43 4.50 8.96
N GLY A 35 5.60 5.42 9.46
CA GLY A 35 4.17 5.18 9.63
C GLY A 35 3.45 4.96 8.30
N GLN A 36 3.73 5.81 7.30
CA GLN A 36 3.17 5.68 5.96
C GLN A 36 3.61 4.36 5.30
N LEU A 37 4.88 3.99 5.42
CA LEU A 37 5.40 2.72 4.89
C LEU A 37 4.70 1.52 5.54
N ALA A 38 4.46 1.54 6.86
CA ALA A 38 3.75 0.49 7.56
C ALA A 38 2.26 0.40 7.18
N ALA A 39 1.63 1.47 6.71
CA ALA A 39 0.25 1.41 6.25
C ALA A 39 0.11 0.73 4.87
N LEU A 40 1.20 0.69 4.09
CA LEU A 40 1.20 0.09 2.74
C LEU A 40 1.49 -1.41 2.75
N ILE A 41 2.00 -1.96 3.85
CA ILE A 41 2.43 -3.36 3.94
C ILE A 41 1.33 -4.18 4.63
N PRO A 42 0.75 -5.21 3.99
CA PRO A 42 -0.35 -5.99 4.58
C PRO A 42 -0.03 -6.67 5.92
N SER A 43 1.24 -7.03 6.17
CA SER A 43 1.66 -7.75 7.37
C SER A 43 1.90 -6.87 8.60
N THR A 44 1.87 -5.55 8.47
CA THR A 44 2.08 -4.60 9.58
C THR A 44 0.81 -4.11 10.25
N PHE A 45 -0.38 -4.40 9.71
CA PHE A 45 -1.66 -4.01 10.30
C PHE A 45 -1.91 -4.60 11.69
N CYS A 46 -1.26 -5.71 12.03
CA CYS A 46 -1.50 -6.41 13.30
C CYS A 46 -0.46 -6.13 14.39
N ARG A 47 0.69 -5.50 14.08
CA ARG A 47 1.80 -5.35 15.05
C ARG A 47 2.66 -4.11 14.77
N LYS A 48 3.05 -3.41 15.85
CA LYS A 48 4.07 -2.37 15.79
C LYS A 48 5.45 -3.02 15.65
N LEU A 49 6.11 -2.80 14.52
CA LEU A 49 7.47 -3.27 14.26
C LEU A 49 8.49 -2.20 14.62
N ASP A 50 9.70 -2.63 14.99
CA ASP A 50 10.84 -1.72 15.05
C ASP A 50 11.25 -1.27 13.64
N LYS A 51 12.03 -0.19 13.57
CA LYS A 51 12.35 0.46 12.29
C LYS A 51 13.12 -0.45 11.33
N LEU A 52 14.03 -1.26 11.82
CA LEU A 52 14.84 -2.13 10.95
C LEU A 52 13.99 -3.29 10.43
N SER A 53 13.16 -3.87 11.28
CA SER A 53 12.23 -4.93 10.87
C SER A 53 11.22 -4.43 9.84
N LEU A 54 10.67 -3.21 9.99
CA LEU A 54 9.77 -2.63 9.00
C LEU A 54 10.47 -2.46 7.64
N LEU A 55 11.71 -1.97 7.61
CA LEU A 55 12.45 -1.79 6.36
C LEU A 55 12.76 -3.13 5.67
N ARG A 56 13.12 -4.17 6.44
CA ARG A 56 13.32 -5.52 5.90
C ARG A 56 12.03 -6.07 5.30
N LEU A 57 10.93 -5.95 6.04
CA LEU A 57 9.63 -6.39 5.58
C LEU A 57 9.15 -5.63 4.34
N ALA A 58 9.44 -4.33 4.26
CA ALA A 58 9.17 -3.52 3.07
C ALA A 58 9.96 -4.02 1.85
N LEU A 59 11.25 -4.33 2.04
CA LEU A 59 12.10 -4.86 0.99
C LEU A 59 11.59 -6.22 0.48
N ASP A 60 11.24 -7.12 1.40
CA ASP A 60 10.67 -8.43 1.08
C ASP A 60 9.33 -8.29 0.34
N HIS A 61 8.48 -7.36 0.77
CA HIS A 61 7.20 -7.08 0.12
C HIS A 61 7.39 -6.58 -1.33
N ILE A 62 8.30 -5.62 -1.54
CA ILE A 62 8.63 -5.10 -2.88
C ILE A 62 9.23 -6.21 -3.76
N SER A 63 10.13 -7.03 -3.22
CA SER A 63 10.72 -8.15 -3.95
C SER A 63 9.64 -9.15 -4.37
N THR A 64 8.71 -9.47 -3.46
CA THR A 64 7.60 -10.38 -3.75
C THR A 64 6.73 -9.84 -4.88
N MET A 65 6.30 -8.57 -4.82
CA MET A 65 5.50 -7.94 -5.88
C MET A 65 6.19 -7.95 -7.24
N ARG A 66 7.51 -7.75 -7.27
CA ARG A 66 8.28 -7.81 -8.52
C ARG A 66 8.33 -9.23 -9.08
N THR A 67 8.61 -10.22 -8.23
CA THR A 67 8.70 -11.63 -8.65
C THR A 67 7.35 -12.28 -8.94
N SER A 68 6.25 -11.82 -8.33
CA SER A 68 4.90 -12.30 -8.64
C SER A 68 4.47 -11.85 -10.03
N ASN A 69 4.80 -10.62 -10.43
CA ASN A 69 4.59 -10.15 -11.80
C ASN A 69 5.37 -11.02 -12.81
N ASP A 70 6.57 -11.49 -12.46
CA ASP A 70 7.37 -12.37 -13.33
C ASP A 70 6.83 -13.82 -13.40
N LYS A 71 6.09 -14.29 -12.39
CA LYS A 71 5.57 -15.68 -12.34
C LYS A 71 4.11 -15.82 -12.76
N GLU A 72 3.29 -14.80 -12.56
CA GLU A 72 1.86 -14.80 -12.88
C GLU A 72 1.56 -14.19 -14.27
N MET A 73 2.47 -13.36 -14.81
CA MET A 73 2.35 -12.83 -16.17
C MET A 73 3.11 -13.64 -17.24
N ASN A 74 3.66 -14.82 -16.94
CA ASN A 74 3.96 -15.82 -17.98
C ASN A 74 2.67 -16.51 -18.46
N CYS A 75 1.63 -15.72 -18.71
CA CYS A 75 0.70 -16.01 -19.77
C CYS A 75 1.37 -15.44 -21.01
N ASP A 76 2.07 -16.28 -21.78
CA ASP A 76 2.74 -15.94 -23.06
C ASP A 76 1.77 -15.36 -24.13
N CYS A 77 0.55 -15.01 -23.75
CA CYS A 77 -0.48 -14.37 -24.58
C CYS A 77 -0.53 -12.84 -24.44
N CYS A 78 -0.10 -12.25 -23.30
CA CYS A 78 -0.26 -10.81 -23.09
C CYS A 78 1.05 -10.04 -23.26
N THR A 79 1.09 -9.31 -24.37
CA THR A 79 2.21 -8.49 -24.86
C THR A 79 2.80 -7.55 -23.81
N LYS A 80 4.12 -7.41 -23.83
CA LYS A 80 4.99 -6.66 -22.89
C LYS A 80 4.75 -5.13 -22.84
N HIS A 81 3.67 -4.63 -23.44
CA HIS A 81 3.37 -3.19 -23.58
C HIS A 81 2.16 -2.72 -22.76
N VAL A 82 1.37 -3.63 -22.18
CA VAL A 82 0.19 -3.27 -21.40
C VAL A 82 0.46 -3.63 -19.94
N THR A 83 0.46 -2.64 -19.06
CA THR A 83 0.58 -2.91 -17.62
C THR A 83 -0.70 -3.57 -17.11
N ILE A 84 -0.64 -4.30 -15.99
CA ILE A 84 -1.84 -4.88 -15.34
C ILE A 84 -2.90 -3.80 -15.11
N SER A 85 -2.48 -2.59 -14.74
CA SER A 85 -3.35 -1.42 -14.53
C SER A 85 -4.11 -1.04 -15.79
N ASP A 86 -3.43 -1.02 -16.94
CA ASP A 86 -4.02 -0.70 -18.23
C ASP A 86 -4.99 -1.80 -18.67
N LEU A 87 -4.62 -3.07 -18.47
CA LEU A 87 -5.48 -4.21 -18.75
C LEU A 87 -6.76 -4.17 -17.89
N LEU A 88 -6.63 -3.91 -16.58
CA LEU A 88 -7.77 -3.77 -15.67
C LEU A 88 -8.68 -2.60 -16.07
N THR A 89 -8.09 -1.49 -16.51
CA THR A 89 -8.84 -0.32 -16.99
C THR A 89 -9.56 -0.62 -18.30
N LEU A 90 -8.90 -1.29 -19.24
CA LEU A 90 -9.48 -1.70 -20.50
C LEU A 90 -10.61 -2.70 -20.31
N LEU A 91 -10.41 -3.70 -19.45
CA LEU A 91 -11.44 -4.64 -19.05
C LEU A 91 -12.62 -3.84 -18.50
N LYS A 92 -12.42 -3.14 -17.37
CA LYS A 92 -13.45 -2.38 -16.66
C LYS A 92 -14.29 -1.46 -17.55
N ASN A 93 -13.68 -0.84 -18.56
CA ASN A 93 -14.35 0.17 -19.39
C ASN A 93 -14.99 -0.37 -20.67
N ASN A 94 -14.52 -1.51 -21.21
CA ASN A 94 -14.92 -1.93 -22.57
C ASN A 94 -15.74 -3.22 -22.60
N VAL A 95 -15.91 -3.90 -21.47
CA VAL A 95 -16.60 -5.18 -21.43
C VAL A 95 -17.62 -5.17 -20.29
N GLU A 96 -18.82 -5.67 -20.56
CA GLU A 96 -19.70 -6.04 -19.46
C GLU A 96 -19.17 -7.37 -18.91
N HIS A 97 -18.81 -7.40 -17.64
CA HIS A 97 -18.30 -8.59 -16.96
C HIS A 97 -18.66 -8.58 -15.49
N PHE A 98 -18.68 -9.79 -14.91
CA PHE A 98 -18.82 -10.02 -13.48
C PHE A 98 -17.71 -10.97 -13.02
N MET A 99 -17.36 -10.87 -11.74
CA MET A 99 -16.42 -11.78 -11.09
C MET A 99 -17.17 -12.60 -10.04
N ALA A 100 -16.90 -13.90 -9.97
CA ALA A 100 -17.42 -14.77 -8.92
C ALA A 100 -16.31 -15.71 -8.42
N VAL A 101 -16.26 -15.90 -7.11
CA VAL A 101 -15.40 -16.88 -6.45
C VAL A 101 -16.29 -18.01 -5.95
N VAL A 102 -15.99 -19.23 -6.35
CA VAL A 102 -16.78 -20.42 -6.04
C VAL A 102 -15.87 -21.43 -5.35
N ASP A 103 -16.36 -22.03 -4.27
CA ASP A 103 -15.72 -23.20 -3.69
C ASP A 103 -15.89 -24.39 -4.64
N VAL A 104 -14.78 -24.86 -5.19
CA VAL A 104 -14.75 -25.98 -6.15
C VAL A 104 -15.33 -27.27 -5.56
N SER A 105 -15.17 -27.47 -4.24
CA SER A 105 -15.59 -28.71 -3.58
C SER A 105 -17.09 -28.78 -3.35
N SER A 106 -17.72 -27.66 -2.97
CA SER A 106 -19.15 -27.60 -2.65
C SER A 106 -20.00 -26.96 -3.75
N GLY A 107 -19.38 -26.34 -4.76
CA GLY A 107 -20.06 -25.55 -5.79
C GLY A 107 -20.70 -24.26 -5.26
N LYS A 108 -20.43 -23.87 -4.00
CA LYS A 108 -21.02 -22.69 -3.38
C LYS A 108 -20.29 -21.42 -3.80
N ILE A 109 -21.06 -20.40 -4.17
CA ILE A 109 -20.52 -19.06 -4.45
C ILE A 109 -20.10 -18.42 -3.12
N LEU A 110 -18.80 -18.15 -2.97
CA LEU A 110 -18.20 -17.48 -1.81
C LEU A 110 -18.25 -15.96 -1.96
N TYR A 111 -18.11 -15.48 -3.19
CA TYR A 111 -18.17 -14.06 -3.51
C TYR A 111 -18.70 -13.88 -4.93
N ALA A 112 -19.50 -12.85 -5.14
CA ALA A 112 -19.88 -12.41 -6.47
C ALA A 112 -19.88 -10.88 -6.51
N SER A 113 -19.39 -10.33 -7.61
CA SER A 113 -19.42 -8.90 -7.90
C SER A 113 -20.86 -8.43 -8.13
N ASP A 114 -21.18 -7.20 -7.76
CA ASP A 114 -22.54 -6.65 -7.88
C ASP A 114 -23.05 -6.64 -9.34
N GLU A 115 -22.13 -6.59 -10.31
CA GLU A 115 -22.41 -6.64 -11.74
C GLU A 115 -23.08 -7.95 -12.16
N ILE A 116 -22.96 -9.04 -11.38
CA ILE A 116 -23.57 -10.33 -11.70
C ILE A 116 -25.09 -10.23 -11.86
N ARG A 117 -25.73 -9.28 -11.17
CA ARG A 117 -27.18 -9.00 -11.26
C ARG A 117 -27.60 -8.55 -12.65
N LYS A 118 -26.72 -7.84 -13.37
CA LYS A 118 -26.96 -7.41 -14.75
C LYS A 118 -26.98 -8.59 -15.72
N PHE A 119 -26.28 -9.68 -15.39
CA PHE A 119 -26.18 -10.88 -16.21
C PHE A 119 -27.20 -11.96 -15.87
N LEU A 120 -27.37 -12.22 -14.57
CA LEU A 120 -28.14 -13.37 -14.06
C LEU A 120 -29.50 -12.96 -13.48
N GLY A 121 -29.78 -11.65 -13.37
CA GLY A 121 -31.00 -11.12 -12.74
C GLY A 121 -30.91 -11.03 -11.21
N GLU A 122 -31.86 -10.31 -10.60
CA GLU A 122 -31.89 -10.03 -9.16
C GLU A 122 -32.07 -11.29 -8.28
N ASP A 123 -32.73 -12.33 -8.79
CA ASP A 123 -33.15 -13.49 -7.99
C ASP A 123 -32.02 -14.51 -7.68
N VAL A 124 -30.90 -14.46 -8.39
CA VAL A 124 -29.88 -15.52 -8.31
C VAL A 124 -29.06 -15.41 -7.03
N LEU A 125 -28.84 -14.21 -6.50
CA LEU A 125 -28.08 -14.02 -5.25
C LEU A 125 -28.93 -14.21 -3.98
N ALA A 126 -30.25 -14.06 -4.08
CA ALA A 126 -31.17 -14.22 -2.94
C ALA A 126 -31.26 -15.67 -2.42
N ARG A 127 -30.77 -16.65 -3.20
CA ARG A 127 -30.74 -18.08 -2.83
C ARG A 127 -29.46 -18.54 -2.13
N TYR A 128 -28.42 -17.70 -2.10
CA TYR A 128 -27.09 -18.07 -1.58
C TYR A 128 -26.66 -17.30 -0.33
N TYR A 129 -27.51 -16.42 0.19
CA TYR A 129 -27.38 -15.78 1.51
C TYR A 129 -28.47 -16.27 2.46
#